data_AF-A0A1H7ZEQ1-F1
#
_entry.id   AF-A0A1H7ZEQ1-F1
#
_cell.length_a   1.000
_cell.length_b   1.000
_cell.length_c   1.000
_cell.angle_alpha   90.00
_cell.angle_beta   90.00
_cell.angle_gamma   90.00
#
_symmetry.space_group_name_H-M   'P 1'
#
loop_
_entity.id
_entity.type
_entity.pdbx_description
1 polymer ?
#
loop_
_entity_poly.entity_id
_entity_poly.type
_entity_poly.pdbx_seq_one_letter_code
_entity_poly.pdbx_strand_id
1 'polypeptide(L)'
;MLIANLPTIVTDKKFSEIKAYPNIESDYRYTLNAMKKLTFDIWLSSHCSQFHLHSKHKPNDPYDPTIFMDKKSYDASITNLEEQFFEKIKSESAERK
;
A
#
# COMPACT_ATOMS: atom_id res chain seq x y z
N MET A 1 3.59 -5.63 -16.27
CA MET A 1 3.96 -6.08 -14.90
C MET A 1 4.21 -4.86 -14.03
N LEU A 2 3.70 -4.86 -12.80
CA LEU A 2 3.91 -3.83 -11.79
C LEU A 2 4.65 -4.43 -10.57
N ILE A 3 5.68 -3.74 -10.07
CA ILE A 3 6.27 -3.99 -8.74
C ILE A 3 5.91 -2.76 -7.89
N ALA A 4 4.92 -2.91 -7.02
CA ALA A 4 4.36 -1.81 -6.26
C ALA A 4 5.15 -1.59 -4.97
N ASN A 5 5.60 -0.36 -4.73
CA ASN A 5 6.04 0.06 -3.41
C ASN A 5 4.81 0.57 -2.64
N LEU A 6 4.16 -0.32 -1.88
CA LEU A 6 2.96 0.04 -1.13
C LEU A 6 3.28 1.10 -0.05
N PRO A 7 2.51 2.20 0.05
CA PRO A 7 2.76 3.26 1.01
C PRO A 7 2.24 2.87 2.41
N THR A 8 2.84 1.85 3.02
CA THR A 8 2.57 1.47 4.41
C THR A 8 3.07 2.54 5.36
N ILE A 9 2.23 2.96 6.32
CA ILE A 9 2.64 3.92 7.35
C ILE A 9 3.51 3.20 8.38
N VAL A 10 4.74 3.67 8.57
CA VAL A 10 5.75 3.06 9.45
C VAL A 10 6.13 3.93 10.65
N THR A 11 5.29 4.91 10.99
CA THR A 11 5.58 5.89 12.05
C THR A 11 4.38 6.09 12.97
N ASP A 12 4.65 6.00 14.27
CA ASP A 12 3.68 6.31 15.31
C ASP A 12 3.55 7.82 15.54
N LYS A 13 4.58 8.61 15.22
CA LYS A 13 4.55 10.08 15.33
C LYS A 13 3.48 10.68 14.43
N LYS A 14 2.93 11.83 14.83
CA LYS A 14 2.02 12.59 13.98
C LYS A 14 2.77 13.09 12.74
N PHE A 15 2.11 13.13 11.59
CA PHE A 15 2.75 13.67 10.38
C PHE A 15 3.27 15.09 10.57
N SER A 16 2.52 15.93 11.30
CA SER A 16 2.94 17.30 11.64
C SER A 16 4.18 17.40 12.55
N GLU A 17 4.54 16.33 13.27
CA GLU A 17 5.71 16.31 14.16
C GLU A 17 6.99 15.93 13.41
N ILE A 18 6.86 15.39 12.19
CA ILE A 18 7.99 14.94 11.37
C ILE A 18 8.53 16.14 10.57
N LYS A 19 9.22 17.04 11.26
CA LYS A 19 9.78 18.28 10.66
C LYS A 19 10.75 18.01 9.50
N ALA A 20 11.41 16.86 9.49
CA ALA A 20 12.32 16.46 8.41
C ALA A 20 11.58 16.10 7.11
N TYR A 21 10.27 15.87 7.16
CA TYR A 21 9.46 15.53 5.99
C TYR A 21 8.12 16.30 5.98
N PRO A 22 8.14 17.61 5.66
CA PRO A 22 6.95 18.46 5.75
C PRO A 22 5.79 18.07 4.83
N ASN A 23 6.09 17.45 3.68
CA ASN A 23 5.11 17.09 2.64
C ASN A 23 4.58 15.66 2.79
N ILE A 24 4.90 14.97 3.90
CA ILE A 24 4.59 13.55 4.08
C ILE A 24 3.10 13.23 3.85
N GLU A 25 2.19 14.03 4.39
CA GLU A 25 0.75 13.80 4.22
C GLU A 25 0.31 13.96 2.76
N SER A 26 0.79 15.00 2.07
CA SER A 26 0.46 15.23 0.66
C SER A 26 1.02 14.12 -0.24
N ASP A 27 2.20 13.61 0.08
CA ASP A 27 2.86 12.56 -0.70
C ASP A 27 2.16 11.21 -0.53
N TYR A 28 1.71 10.87 0.68
CA TYR A 28 0.81 9.72 0.91
C TYR A 28 -0.48 9.84 0.10
N ARG A 29 -1.15 11.00 0.18
CA ARG A 29 -2.41 11.26 -0.53
C ARG A 29 -2.25 11.16 -2.05
N TYR A 30 -1.19 11.75 -2.59
CA TYR A 30 -0.85 11.67 -4.01
C TYR A 30 -0.62 10.22 -4.44
N THR A 31 0.21 9.48 -3.69
CA THR A 31 0.60 8.12 -4.00
C THR A 31 -0.62 7.18 -4.03
N LEU A 32 -1.46 7.23 -2.99
CA LEU A 32 -2.69 6.42 -2.92
C LEU A 32 -3.63 6.69 -4.11
N ASN A 33 -3.81 7.96 -4.48
CA ASN A 33 -4.64 8.34 -5.62
C ASN A 33 -4.05 7.89 -6.98
N ALA A 34 -2.73 8.03 -7.15
CA ALA A 34 -2.05 7.59 -8.37
C ALA A 34 -2.13 6.06 -8.53
N MET A 35 -1.91 5.32 -7.44
CA MET A 35 -1.89 3.86 -7.44
C MET A 35 -3.25 3.23 -7.82
N LYS A 36 -4.36 3.86 -7.45
CA LYS A 36 -5.71 3.42 -7.85
C LYS A 36 -5.94 3.46 -9.37
N LYS A 37 -5.21 4.31 -10.08
CA LYS A 37 -5.38 4.55 -11.52
C LYS A 37 -4.48 3.67 -12.39
N LEU A 38 -3.64 2.82 -11.78
CA LEU A 38 -2.69 1.98 -12.50
C LEU A 38 -3.39 0.81 -13.20
N THR A 39 -2.98 0.59 -14.45
CA THR A 39 -3.34 -0.57 -15.28
C THR A 39 -2.14 -1.50 -15.41
N PHE A 40 -2.37 -2.80 -15.24
CA PHE A 40 -1.34 -3.83 -15.30
C PHE A 40 -1.98 -5.22 -15.42
N ASP A 41 -1.23 -6.19 -15.94
CA ASP A 41 -1.67 -7.59 -16.01
C ASP A 41 -1.26 -8.38 -14.75
N ILE A 42 -0.02 -8.17 -14.29
CA ILE A 42 0.57 -8.84 -13.13
C ILE A 42 1.02 -7.78 -12.13
N TRP A 43 0.82 -8.03 -10.85
CA TRP A 43 1.35 -7.19 -9.78
C TRP A 43 2.10 -7.98 -8.71
N LEU A 44 3.17 -7.37 -8.21
CA LEU A 44 3.99 -7.83 -7.10
C LEU A 44 4.22 -6.64 -6.15
N SER A 45 4.84 -6.90 -5.00
CA SER A 45 5.20 -5.86 -4.03
C SER A 45 6.60 -6.07 -3.47
N SER A 46 7.17 -5.03 -2.85
CA SER A 46 8.49 -5.05 -2.19
C SER A 46 8.63 -6.16 -1.14
N HIS A 47 7.53 -6.51 -0.45
CA HIS A 47 7.51 -7.59 0.54
C HIS A 47 6.56 -8.72 0.12
N CYS A 48 7.02 -9.97 0.24
CA CYS A 48 6.28 -11.19 -0.12
C CYS A 48 4.90 -11.31 0.54
N SER A 49 4.76 -10.82 1.77
CA SER A 49 3.51 -10.83 2.52
C SER A 49 2.44 -9.94 1.89
N GLN A 50 2.81 -8.83 1.26
CA GLN A 50 1.88 -7.82 0.75
C GLN A 50 1.08 -8.30 -0.47
N PHE A 51 1.62 -9.26 -1.23
CA PHE A 51 0.91 -9.88 -2.36
C PHE A 51 0.63 -11.37 -2.13
N HIS A 52 0.80 -11.84 -0.89
CA HIS A 52 0.51 -13.20 -0.44
C HIS A 52 1.29 -14.29 -1.18
N LEU A 53 2.59 -14.08 -1.44
CA LEU A 53 3.44 -15.01 -2.19
C LEU A 53 3.32 -16.46 -1.70
N HIS A 54 3.50 -16.68 -0.40
CA HIS A 54 3.53 -18.03 0.18
C HIS A 54 2.17 -18.74 0.19
N SER A 55 1.08 -18.00 0.05
CA SER A 55 -0.26 -18.58 -0.14
C SER A 55 -0.52 -18.95 -1.60
N LYS A 56 0.13 -18.25 -2.54
CA LYS A 56 -0.06 -18.40 -3.99
C LYS A 56 0.91 -19.40 -4.62
N HIS A 57 2.13 -19.50 -4.12
CA HIS A 57 3.20 -20.30 -4.70
C HIS A 57 4.11 -20.89 -3.62
N LYS A 58 4.42 -22.18 -3.77
CA LYS A 58 5.36 -22.94 -2.95
C LYS A 58 6.56 -23.40 -3.80
N PRO A 59 7.70 -23.69 -3.17
CA PRO A 59 8.81 -24.31 -3.89
C PRO A 59 8.35 -25.57 -4.63
N ASN A 60 8.74 -25.69 -5.90
CA ASN A 60 8.39 -26.76 -6.85
C ASN A 60 6.98 -26.72 -7.47
N ASP A 61 6.17 -25.70 -7.16
CA ASP A 61 4.94 -25.48 -7.94
C ASP A 61 5.31 -25.17 -9.41
N PRO A 62 4.51 -25.62 -10.39
CA PRO A 62 4.77 -25.33 -11.81
C PRO A 62 4.68 -23.83 -12.10
N TYR A 63 5.25 -23.43 -13.23
CA TYR A 63 5.12 -22.06 -13.71
C TYR A 63 3.66 -21.72 -14.01
N ASP A 64 3.11 -20.79 -13.24
CA ASP A 64 1.77 -20.25 -13.44
C ASP A 64 1.76 -18.73 -13.13
N PRO A 65 1.78 -17.85 -14.13
CA PRO A 65 1.76 -16.40 -13.92
C PRO A 65 0.36 -15.88 -13.52
N THR A 66 -0.69 -16.67 -13.71
CA THR A 66 -2.08 -16.22 -13.50
C THR A 66 -2.40 -15.95 -12.02
N ILE A 67 -1.68 -16.62 -11.11
CA ILE A 67 -1.80 -16.40 -9.66
C ILE A 67 -1.41 -14.99 -9.20
N PHE A 68 -0.68 -14.24 -10.04
CA PHE A 68 -0.27 -12.85 -9.78
C PHE A 68 -1.08 -11.81 -10.57
N MET A 69 -2.09 -12.25 -11.32
CA MET A 69 -3.00 -11.37 -12.09
C MET A 69 -4.20 -10.89 -11.27
N ASP A 70 -4.19 -11.11 -9.96
CA ASP A 70 -5.29 -10.77 -9.06
C ASP A 70 -5.35 -9.27 -8.75
N LYS A 71 -5.94 -8.51 -9.68
CA LYS A 71 -6.19 -7.07 -9.53
C LYS A 71 -7.05 -6.75 -8.31
N LYS A 72 -7.99 -7.63 -7.94
CA LYS A 72 -8.87 -7.43 -6.79
C LYS A 72 -8.09 -7.42 -5.47
N SER A 73 -7.11 -8.31 -5.32
CA SER A 73 -6.23 -8.29 -4.14
C SER A 73 -5.40 -7.01 -4.08
N TYR A 74 -4.92 -6.49 -5.22
CA TYR A 74 -4.23 -5.20 -5.23
C TYR A 74 -5.16 -4.06 -4.78
N ASP A 75 -6.36 -3.97 -5.36
CA ASP A 75 -7.31 -2.90 -5.03
C ASP A 75 -7.73 -2.95 -3.56
N ALA A 76 -7.88 -4.16 -2.99
CA ALA A 76 -8.11 -4.36 -1.56
C ALA A 76 -6.94 -3.85 -0.70
N SER A 77 -5.69 -4.15 -1.09
CA SER A 77 -4.51 -3.63 -0.40
C SER A 77 -4.45 -2.09 -0.42
N ILE A 78 -4.72 -1.46 -1.58
CA ILE A 78 -4.74 0.00 -1.68
C ILE A 78 -5.88 0.61 -0.86
N THR A 79 -7.05 0.00 -0.85
CA THR A 79 -8.20 0.46 -0.04
C THR A 79 -7.87 0.40 1.45
N ASN A 80 -7.30 -0.71 1.92
CA ASN A 80 -6.93 -0.85 3.32
C ASN A 80 -5.82 0.15 3.75
N LEU A 81 -4.85 0.43 2.87
CA LEU A 81 -3.84 1.45 3.15
C LEU A 81 -4.43 2.86 3.21
N GLU A 82 -5.40 3.15 2.35
CA GLU A 82 -6.10 4.43 2.36
C GLU A 82 -6.95 4.60 3.64
N GLU A 83 -7.64 3.56 4.09
CA GLU A 83 -8.36 3.55 5.36
C GLU A 83 -7.41 3.83 6.54
N GLN A 84 -6.28 3.14 6.61
CA GLN A 84 -5.25 3.38 7.64
C GLN A 84 -4.72 4.82 7.62
N PHE A 85 -4.51 5.37 6.41
CA PHE A 85 -4.11 6.76 6.24
C PHE A 85 -5.17 7.73 6.77
N PHE A 86 -6.45 7.51 6.43
CA PHE A 86 -7.53 8.36 6.90
C PHE A 86 -7.74 8.29 8.41
N GLU A 87 -7.64 7.10 9.01
CA GLU A 87 -7.73 6.94 10.45
C GLU A 87 -6.59 7.67 11.18
N LYS A 88 -5.36 7.61 10.65
CA LYS A 88 -4.22 8.35 11.22
C LYS A 88 -4.45 9.87 11.18
N ILE A 89 -4.81 10.44 10.04
CA ILE A 89 -4.99 11.91 9.97
C ILE A 89 -6.19 12.39 10.81
N LYS A 90 -7.21 11.53 10.97
CA LYS A 90 -8.38 11.80 11.80
C LYS A 90 -8.03 11.78 13.29
N SER A 91 -7.26 10.79 13.75
CA SER A 91 -6.79 10.77 15.15
C SER A 91 -5.91 11.98 15.45
N GLU A 92 -5.03 12.35 14.53
CA GLU A 92 -4.17 13.54 14.66
C GLU A 92 -4.96 14.85 14.77
N SER A 93 -6.11 14.96 14.10
CA SER A 93 -6.95 16.16 14.13
C SER A 93 -7.94 16.20 15.30
N ALA A 94 -8.35 15.04 15.83
CA ALA A 94 -9.17 14.95 17.04
C ALA A 94 -8.40 15.37 18.31
N GLU A 95 -7.10 15.07 18.38
CA GLU A 95 -6.23 15.41 19.50
C GLU A 95 -5.73 16.87 19.50
N ARG A 96 -6.09 17.67 18.50
CA ARG A 96 -5.79 19.12 18.45
C ARG A 96 -6.88 19.99 19.08
N LYS A 97 -7.98 19.38 19.57
CA LYS A 97 -9.03 20.04 20.35
C LYS A 97 -8.79 19.87 21.84
#